data_AF-A0A1H3Y4H4-F1
#
_entry.id   AF-A0A1H3Y4H4-F1
#
_cell.length_a   1.000
_cell.length_b   1.000
_cell.length_c   1.000
_cell.angle_alpha   90.00
_cell.angle_beta   90.00
_cell.angle_gamma   90.00
#
_symmetry.space_group_name_H-M   'P 1'
#
loop_
_entity.id
_entity.type
_entity.pdbx_description
1 polymer ?
#
loop_
_entity_poly.entity_id
_entity_poly.type
_entity_poly.pdbx_seq_one_letter_code
_entity_poly.pdbx_strand_id
1 'polypeptide(L)'
;MFFLYIIFIIFAVIPVNNASVQMEALIFFSYNQKKQQQVMSGVNYITKETLDQMMNELTYLKTKGRAEIARAIQEAREKGDLKENAEYDAAKEAQGLHEAKIATLEAAIATSRIVSAEAIDTSKVSILCKVTITNMANKKSVTYQIVSETEADLKAGKISITSPIGKGLLGKQVGEIAEIQAPNGLIKFKVDKITV
;
A
#
# COMPACT_ATOMS: atom_id res chain seq x y z
N MET A 1 20.62 10.66 -10.57
CA MET A 1 22.10 10.74 -10.46
C MET A 1 22.71 9.56 -9.69
N PHE A 2 22.15 9.15 -8.54
CA PHE A 2 22.61 7.98 -7.76
C PHE A 2 22.58 6.63 -8.51
N PHE A 3 21.59 6.42 -9.38
CA PHE A 3 21.44 5.18 -10.16
C PHE A 3 22.55 4.95 -11.22
N LEU A 4 23.05 6.03 -11.84
CA LEU A 4 24.17 5.91 -12.78
C LEU A 4 25.47 5.51 -12.07
N TYR A 5 25.64 5.93 -10.81
CA TYR A 5 26.84 5.65 -10.02
C TYR A 5 26.94 4.17 -9.61
N ILE A 6 25.81 3.55 -9.26
CA ILE A 6 25.74 2.11 -8.92
C ILE A 6 26.03 1.24 -10.16
N ILE A 7 25.51 1.62 -11.33
CA ILE A 7 25.82 0.94 -12.61
C ILE A 7 27.33 1.00 -12.89
N PHE A 8 27.95 2.16 -12.67
CA PHE A 8 29.39 2.34 -12.90
C PHE A 8 30.25 1.43 -11.99
N ILE A 9 29.87 1.26 -10.72
CA ILE A 9 30.56 0.37 -9.77
C ILE A 9 30.44 -1.11 -10.18
N ILE A 10 29.25 -1.55 -10.61
CA ILE A 10 29.03 -2.94 -11.03
C ILE A 10 29.87 -3.29 -12.26
N PHE A 11 29.97 -2.38 -13.25
CA PHE A 11 30.80 -2.59 -14.43
C PHE A 11 32.31 -2.43 -14.17
N ALA A 12 32.71 -1.72 -13.11
CA ALA A 12 34.12 -1.54 -12.75
C ALA A 12 34.75 -2.73 -12.00
N VAL A 13 33.93 -3.61 -11.39
CA VAL A 13 34.41 -4.73 -10.55
C VAL A 13 34.31 -6.09 -11.25
N ILE A 14 33.53 -6.19 -12.34
CA ILE A 14 33.41 -7.43 -13.13
C ILE A 14 34.43 -7.40 -14.27
N PRO A 15 35.37 -8.35 -14.37
CA PRO A 15 36.34 -8.38 -15.46
C PRO A 15 35.65 -8.48 -16.82
N VAL A 16 36.06 -7.61 -17.74
CA VAL A 16 35.43 -7.30 -19.04
C VAL A 16 35.34 -8.50 -20.02
N ASN A 17 35.99 -9.62 -19.71
CA ASN A 17 36.19 -10.72 -20.67
C ASN A 17 35.19 -11.89 -20.57
N ASN A 18 34.12 -11.78 -19.78
CA ASN A 18 33.12 -12.85 -19.71
C ASN A 18 31.70 -12.34 -20.02
N ALA A 19 31.35 -12.39 -21.30
CA ALA A 19 30.08 -11.86 -21.84
C ALA A 19 28.83 -12.50 -21.19
N SER A 20 28.90 -13.77 -20.74
CA SER A 20 27.78 -14.42 -20.05
C SER A 20 27.52 -13.83 -18.67
N VAL A 21 28.57 -13.53 -17.91
CA VAL A 21 28.44 -12.92 -16.56
C VAL A 21 27.88 -11.49 -16.65
N GLN A 22 28.26 -10.73 -17.68
CA GLN A 22 27.69 -9.40 -17.93
C GLN A 22 26.21 -9.47 -18.30
N MET A 23 25.80 -10.45 -19.11
CA MET A 23 24.39 -10.64 -19.47
C MET A 23 23.54 -11.04 -18.27
N GLU A 24 24.01 -11.93 -17.39
CA GLU A 24 23.30 -12.30 -16.17
C GLU A 24 23.16 -11.12 -15.20
N ALA A 25 24.20 -10.32 -15.02
CA ALA A 25 24.14 -9.10 -14.21
C ALA A 25 23.16 -8.07 -14.78
N LEU A 26 23.11 -7.92 -16.11
CA LEU A 26 22.17 -7.03 -16.80
C LEU A 26 20.72 -7.52 -16.67
N ILE A 27 20.49 -8.84 -16.77
CA ILE A 27 19.17 -9.47 -16.58
C ILE A 27 18.72 -9.30 -15.13
N PHE A 28 19.59 -9.58 -14.16
CA PHE A 28 19.29 -9.40 -12.73
C PHE A 28 19.00 -7.93 -12.39
N PHE A 29 19.77 -7.00 -12.96
CA PHE A 29 19.53 -5.57 -12.80
C PHE A 29 18.21 -5.13 -13.44
N SER A 30 17.92 -5.56 -14.68
CA SER A 30 16.65 -5.29 -15.37
C SER A 30 15.46 -5.85 -14.59
N TYR A 31 15.61 -7.06 -14.03
CA TYR A 31 14.61 -7.69 -13.18
C TYR A 31 14.36 -6.89 -11.89
N ASN A 32 15.43 -6.46 -11.21
CA ASN A 32 15.31 -5.64 -10.00
C ASN A 32 14.78 -4.23 -10.30
N GLN A 33 15.14 -3.64 -11.44
CA GLN A 33 14.55 -2.37 -11.89
C GLN A 33 13.07 -2.53 -12.18
N LYS A 34 12.64 -3.57 -12.91
CA LYS A 34 11.21 -3.84 -13.16
C LYS A 34 10.45 -4.11 -11.87
N LYS A 35 11.06 -4.82 -10.90
CA LYS A 35 10.48 -5.08 -9.59
C LYS A 35 10.35 -3.79 -8.76
N GLN A 36 11.38 -2.95 -8.73
CA GLN A 36 11.31 -1.63 -8.09
C GLN A 36 10.33 -0.70 -8.78
N GLN A 37 10.25 -0.74 -10.11
CA GLN A 37 9.28 0.04 -10.89
C GLN A 37 7.86 -0.45 -10.65
N GLN A 38 7.61 -1.76 -10.53
CA GLN A 38 6.32 -2.32 -10.08
C GLN A 38 5.93 -1.86 -8.67
N VAL A 39 6.90 -1.75 -7.76
CA VAL A 39 6.67 -1.27 -6.38
C VAL A 39 6.45 0.26 -6.35
N MET A 40 7.03 1.01 -7.29
CA MET A 40 6.87 2.48 -7.41
C MET A 40 5.75 2.94 -8.36
N SER A 41 5.15 2.05 -9.16
CA SER A 41 4.17 2.40 -10.21
C SER A 41 2.71 2.31 -9.76
N GLY A 42 2.45 2.34 -8.45
CA GLY A 42 1.10 2.49 -7.94
C GLY A 42 0.85 3.94 -7.58
N VAL A 43 0.32 4.75 -8.51
CA VAL A 43 -0.32 6.00 -8.10
C VAL A 43 -1.48 5.62 -7.20
N ASN A 44 -1.35 5.93 -5.90
CA ASN A 44 -2.42 5.63 -4.94
C ASN A 44 -3.41 6.80 -4.97
N TYR A 45 -4.63 6.54 -5.43
CA TYR A 45 -5.68 7.55 -5.46
C TYR A 45 -6.38 7.54 -4.11
N ILE A 46 -6.36 8.69 -3.44
CA ILE A 46 -6.96 8.85 -2.12
C ILE A 46 -7.84 10.09 -2.09
N THR A 47 -8.74 10.13 -1.10
CA THR A 47 -9.53 11.34 -0.85
C THR A 47 -8.67 12.42 -0.18
N LYS A 48 -9.13 13.67 -0.24
CA LYS A 48 -8.49 14.77 0.50
C LYS A 48 -8.50 14.50 2.00
N GLU A 49 -9.61 13.99 2.53
CA GLU A 49 -9.76 13.66 3.95
C GLU A 49 -8.72 12.62 4.38
N THR A 50 -8.52 11.57 3.58
CA THR A 50 -7.50 10.55 3.83
C THR A 50 -6.10 11.14 3.85
N LEU A 51 -5.77 12.00 2.88
CA LEU A 51 -4.46 12.64 2.84
C LEU A 51 -4.22 13.49 4.10
N ASP A 52 -5.22 14.27 4.51
CA ASP A 52 -5.15 15.10 5.71
C ASP A 52 -4.95 14.23 6.97
N GLN A 53 -5.64 13.09 7.08
CA GLN A 53 -5.45 12.12 8.16
C GLN A 53 -4.02 11.56 8.18
N MET A 54 -3.49 11.15 7.02
CA MET A 54 -2.12 10.64 6.88
C MET A 54 -1.08 11.71 7.27
N MET A 55 -1.27 12.96 6.86
CA MET A 55 -0.38 14.08 7.23
C MET A 55 -0.42 14.37 8.74
N ASN A 56 -1.60 14.32 9.35
CA ASN A 56 -1.76 14.50 10.79
C ASN A 56 -1.08 13.37 11.59
N GLU A 57 -1.27 12.12 11.16
CA GLU A 57 -0.57 10.97 11.75
C GLU A 57 0.94 11.10 11.60
N LEU A 58 1.44 11.44 10.42
CA LEU A 58 2.87 11.65 10.17
C LEU A 58 3.44 12.72 11.09
N THR A 59 2.72 13.84 11.26
CA THR A 59 3.11 14.93 12.14
C THR A 59 3.21 14.46 13.59
N TYR A 60 2.21 13.71 14.07
CA TYR A 60 2.24 13.12 15.41
C TYR A 60 3.44 12.19 15.59
N LEU A 61 3.66 11.25 14.66
CA LEU A 61 4.76 10.28 14.73
C LEU A 61 6.13 10.96 14.76
N LYS A 62 6.33 12.02 13.95
CA LYS A 62 7.60 12.76 13.88
C LYS A 62 7.83 13.70 15.06
N THR A 63 6.78 14.08 15.78
CA THR A 63 6.87 14.99 16.94
C THR A 63 6.71 14.21 18.24
N LYS A 64 5.47 14.09 18.74
CA LYS A 64 5.14 13.43 20.00
C LYS A 64 5.60 11.98 20.03
N GLY A 65 5.39 11.22 18.95
CA GLY A 65 5.80 9.81 18.88
C GLY A 65 7.31 9.61 19.08
N ARG A 66 8.15 10.41 18.41
CA ARG A 66 9.61 10.35 18.61
C ARG A 66 10.02 10.74 20.04
N ALA A 67 9.35 11.72 20.63
CA ALA A 67 9.60 12.11 22.01
C ALA A 67 9.21 11.01 23.01
N GLU A 68 8.09 10.32 22.77
CA GLU A 68 7.63 9.18 23.58
C GLU A 68 8.61 8.00 23.50
N ILE A 69 9.09 7.65 22.30
CA ILE A 69 10.11 6.61 22.10
C ILE A 69 11.42 6.99 22.78
N ALA A 70 11.88 8.24 22.64
CA ALA A 70 13.09 8.71 23.31
C ALA A 70 12.98 8.60 24.85
N ARG A 71 11.82 8.97 25.40
CA ARG A 71 11.51 8.82 26.83
C ARG A 71 11.52 7.36 27.26
N ALA A 72 10.92 6.46 26.49
CA ALA A 72 10.91 5.03 26.78
C ALA A 72 12.33 4.42 26.79
N ILE A 73 13.19 4.82 25.85
CA ILE A 73 14.60 4.40 25.81
C ILE A 73 15.35 4.93 27.04
N GLN A 74 15.10 6.19 27.42
CA GLN A 74 15.72 6.79 28.60
C GLN A 74 15.31 6.05 29.88
N GLU A 75 14.01 5.80 30.07
CA GLU A 75 13.49 5.05 31.22
C GLU A 75 14.05 3.63 31.28
N ALA A 76 14.16 2.94 30.14
CA ALA A 76 14.78 1.61 30.08
C ALA A 76 16.26 1.66 30.47
N ARG A 77 16.99 2.70 30.06
CA ARG A 77 18.41 2.90 30.38
C ARG A 77 18.65 3.16 31.88
N GLU A 78 17.73 3.86 32.54
CA GLU A 78 17.81 4.21 33.96
C GLU A 78 17.57 3.00 34.89
N LYS A 79 16.97 1.92 34.39
CA LYS A 79 16.68 0.69 35.16
C LYS A 79 17.89 -0.21 35.43
N GLY A 80 19.08 0.15 34.95
CA GLY A 80 20.33 -0.53 35.30
C GLY A 80 20.69 -1.74 34.43
N ASP A 81 21.91 -2.24 34.68
CA ASP A 81 22.77 -3.15 33.90
C ASP A 81 22.36 -3.45 32.45
N LEU A 82 22.98 -2.74 31.50
CA LEU A 82 22.66 -2.76 30.07
C LEU A 82 22.95 -4.10 29.38
N LYS A 83 23.69 -5.01 30.02
CA LYS A 83 24.11 -6.28 29.42
C LYS A 83 23.01 -7.35 29.35
N GLU A 84 21.93 -7.20 30.11
CA GLU A 84 20.77 -8.12 30.12
C GLU A 84 19.41 -7.39 30.07
N ASN A 85 19.41 -6.11 29.66
CA ASN A 85 18.23 -5.26 29.75
C ASN A 85 17.30 -5.46 28.54
N ALA A 86 16.44 -6.47 28.64
CA ALA A 86 15.44 -6.80 27.64
C ALA A 86 14.51 -5.61 27.33
N GLU A 87 14.25 -4.74 28.31
CA GLU A 87 13.46 -3.53 28.12
C GLU A 87 14.16 -2.49 27.23
N TYR A 88 15.49 -2.37 27.31
CA TYR A 88 16.27 -1.50 26.44
C TYR A 88 16.25 -2.01 24.99
N ASP A 89 16.48 -3.31 24.80
CA ASP A 89 16.44 -3.93 23.48
C ASP A 89 15.04 -3.81 22.85
N ALA A 90 13.98 -4.06 23.63
CA ALA A 90 12.61 -3.87 23.17
C ALA A 90 12.31 -2.41 22.82
N ALA A 91 12.81 -1.44 23.59
CA ALA A 91 12.65 -0.01 23.27
C ALA A 91 13.39 0.38 21.97
N LYS A 92 14.56 -0.22 21.71
CA LYS A 92 15.31 -0.02 20.46
C LYS A 92 14.63 -0.67 19.26
N GLU A 93 14.04 -1.84 19.43
CA GLU A 93 13.21 -2.47 18.39
C GLU A 93 11.97 -1.61 18.09
N ALA A 94 11.27 -1.15 19.13
CA ALA A 94 10.11 -0.26 18.98
C ALA A 94 10.48 1.03 18.25
N GLN A 95 11.66 1.60 18.51
CA GLN A 95 12.19 2.73 17.73
C GLN A 95 12.35 2.37 16.24
N GLY A 96 12.92 1.21 15.93
CA GLY A 96 13.10 0.75 14.55
C GLY A 96 11.76 0.61 13.82
N LEU A 97 10.77 -0.01 14.46
CA LEU A 97 9.42 -0.16 13.92
C LEU A 97 8.72 1.20 13.72
N HIS A 98 8.92 2.13 14.66
CA HIS A 98 8.37 3.49 14.57
C HIS A 98 8.93 4.24 13.36
N GLU A 99 10.25 4.20 13.15
CA GLU A 99 10.88 4.84 11.98
C GLU A 99 10.50 4.15 10.66
N ALA A 100 10.36 2.82 10.66
CA ALA A 100 9.86 2.09 9.49
C ALA A 100 8.42 2.51 9.12
N LYS A 101 7.56 2.74 10.13
CA LYS A 101 6.20 3.24 9.92
C LYS A 101 6.21 4.66 9.33
N ILE A 102 7.05 5.55 9.86
CA ILE A 102 7.23 6.91 9.31
C ILE A 102 7.64 6.85 7.84
N ALA A 103 8.66 6.04 7.50
CA ALA A 103 9.15 5.92 6.13
C ALA A 103 8.08 5.38 5.17
N THR A 104 7.30 4.40 5.62
CA THR A 104 6.18 3.84 4.85
C THR A 104 5.11 4.89 4.58
N LEU A 105 4.75 5.68 5.59
CA LEU A 105 3.73 6.72 5.48
C LEU A 105 4.20 7.88 4.59
N GLU A 106 5.46 8.31 4.70
CA GLU A 106 6.08 9.31 3.83
C GLU A 106 6.08 8.86 2.36
N ALA A 107 6.44 7.60 2.10
CA ALA A 107 6.40 7.03 0.76
C ALA A 107 4.97 7.00 0.21
N ALA A 108 4.00 6.55 1.01
CA ALA A 108 2.59 6.49 0.62
C ALA A 108 2.04 7.88 0.27
N ILE A 109 2.33 8.90 1.08
CA ILE A 109 1.94 10.30 0.82
C ILE A 109 2.57 10.81 -0.47
N ALA A 110 3.87 10.55 -0.69
CA ALA A 110 4.58 11.02 -1.88
C ALA A 110 4.03 10.45 -3.19
N THR A 111 3.58 9.19 -3.17
CA THR A 111 2.96 8.51 -4.33
C THR A 111 1.45 8.77 -4.46
N SER A 112 0.85 9.46 -3.50
CA SER A 112 -0.60 9.68 -3.49
C SER A 112 -1.04 10.79 -4.45
N ARG A 113 -2.23 10.64 -5.00
CA ARG A 113 -2.92 11.65 -5.81
C ARG A 113 -4.33 11.85 -5.27
N ILE A 114 -4.69 13.12 -5.05
CA ILE A 114 -6.03 13.48 -4.60
C ILE A 114 -6.98 13.32 -5.78
N VAL A 115 -8.08 12.60 -5.57
CA VAL A 115 -9.20 12.56 -6.52
C VAL A 115 -10.40 13.23 -5.86
N SER A 116 -11.00 14.21 -6.54
CA SER A 116 -12.28 14.78 -6.11
C SER A 116 -13.42 13.88 -6.57
N ALA A 117 -14.42 13.72 -5.71
CA ALA A 117 -15.62 12.92 -6.00
C ALA A 117 -16.33 13.35 -7.30
N GLU A 118 -16.27 14.64 -7.63
CA GLU A 118 -16.88 15.24 -8.82
C GLU A 118 -16.16 14.87 -10.12
N ALA A 119 -14.88 14.49 -10.05
CA ALA A 119 -14.08 14.10 -11.22
C ALA A 119 -14.10 12.60 -11.50
N ILE A 120 -14.82 11.81 -10.68
CA ILE A 120 -14.87 10.36 -10.84
C ILE A 120 -15.88 10.01 -11.93
N ASP A 121 -15.38 9.40 -13.00
CA ASP A 121 -16.22 8.81 -14.03
C ASP A 121 -17.02 7.63 -13.44
N THR A 122 -18.33 7.82 -13.31
CA THR A 122 -19.25 6.79 -12.80
C THR A 122 -19.73 5.81 -13.88
N SER A 123 -19.25 5.95 -15.12
CA SER A 123 -19.55 5.00 -16.20
C SER A 123 -19.03 3.59 -15.91
N LYS A 124 -17.91 3.50 -15.17
CA LYS A 124 -17.26 2.25 -14.77
C LYS A 124 -16.90 2.29 -13.30
N VAL A 125 -16.81 1.12 -12.68
CA VAL A 125 -16.31 1.00 -11.31
C VAL A 125 -14.84 1.38 -11.27
N SER A 126 -14.52 2.45 -10.54
CA SER A 126 -13.14 2.84 -10.21
C SER A 126 -12.94 2.90 -8.70
N ILE A 127 -11.71 3.22 -8.29
CA ILE A 127 -11.42 3.55 -6.90
C ILE A 127 -12.27 4.74 -6.45
N LEU A 128 -12.64 4.75 -5.18
CA LEU A 128 -13.54 5.70 -4.51
C LEU A 128 -15.03 5.61 -4.91
N CYS A 129 -15.41 4.81 -5.90
CA CYS A 129 -16.81 4.56 -6.22
C CYS A 129 -17.51 3.72 -5.15
N LYS A 130 -18.78 4.04 -4.89
CA LYS A 130 -19.74 3.15 -4.24
C LYS A 130 -20.46 2.32 -5.30
N VAL A 131 -20.41 1.00 -5.14
CA VAL A 131 -20.99 0.04 -6.08
C VAL A 131 -22.03 -0.77 -5.34
N THR A 132 -23.27 -0.70 -5.80
CA THR A 132 -24.35 -1.59 -5.36
C THR A 132 -24.31 -2.84 -6.22
N ILE A 133 -24.17 -3.99 -5.57
CA ILE A 133 -24.08 -5.30 -6.22
C ILE A 133 -25.16 -6.23 -5.67
N THR A 134 -25.75 -7.04 -6.55
CA THR A 134 -26.69 -8.09 -6.17
C THR A 134 -26.10 -9.46 -6.43
N ASN A 135 -26.09 -10.31 -5.39
CA ASN A 135 -25.68 -11.70 -5.52
C ASN A 135 -26.74 -12.48 -6.31
N MET A 136 -26.32 -13.10 -7.42
CA MET A 136 -27.25 -13.76 -8.34
C MET A 136 -27.90 -15.03 -7.77
N ALA A 137 -27.25 -15.69 -6.81
CA ALA A 137 -27.71 -16.93 -6.20
C ALA A 137 -28.78 -16.71 -5.11
N ASN A 138 -28.58 -15.72 -4.24
CA ASN A 138 -29.48 -15.46 -3.11
C ASN A 138 -30.28 -14.15 -3.21
N LYS A 139 -30.11 -13.39 -4.31
CA LYS A 139 -30.80 -12.12 -4.60
C LYS A 139 -30.61 -11.02 -3.54
N LYS A 140 -29.62 -11.13 -2.65
CA LYS A 140 -29.28 -10.08 -1.69
C LYS A 140 -28.45 -8.99 -2.36
N SER A 141 -28.83 -7.74 -2.12
CA SER A 141 -28.10 -6.56 -2.57
C SER A 141 -27.26 -5.97 -1.44
N VAL A 142 -26.06 -5.52 -1.77
CA VAL A 142 -25.12 -4.88 -0.83
C VAL A 142 -24.37 -3.76 -1.55
N THR A 143 -24.07 -2.68 -0.83
CA THR A 143 -23.31 -1.56 -1.37
C THR A 143 -21.93 -1.53 -0.73
N TYR A 144 -20.89 -1.47 -1.55
CA TYR A 144 -19.51 -1.34 -1.11
C TYR A 144 -18.84 -0.12 -1.71
N GLN A 145 -17.99 0.55 -0.94
CA GLN A 145 -17.08 1.56 -1.45
C GLN A 145 -15.74 0.91 -1.81
N ILE A 146 -15.28 1.09 -3.05
CA ILE A 146 -13.96 0.63 -3.48
C ILE A 146 -12.93 1.62 -2.97
N VAL A 147 -11.97 1.16 -2.18
CA VAL A 147 -10.94 1.99 -1.58
C VAL A 147 -9.55 1.36 -1.75
N SER A 148 -8.53 2.08 -1.30
CA SER A 148 -7.18 1.54 -1.20
C SER A 148 -7.09 0.45 -0.11
N GLU A 149 -6.03 -0.36 -0.13
CA GLU A 149 -5.84 -1.44 0.85
C GLU A 149 -5.76 -0.92 2.29
N THR A 150 -5.15 0.25 2.47
CA THR A 150 -4.99 0.94 3.76
C THR A 150 -6.30 1.43 4.38
N GLU A 151 -7.35 1.62 3.57
CA GLU A 151 -8.64 2.16 4.01
C GLU A 151 -9.73 1.09 4.09
N ALA A 152 -9.40 -0.15 3.76
CA ALA A 152 -10.36 -1.24 3.68
C ALA A 152 -10.92 -1.57 5.08
N ASP A 153 -12.23 -1.46 5.21
CA ASP A 153 -12.97 -1.82 6.41
C ASP A 153 -14.31 -2.41 5.99
N LEU A 154 -14.40 -3.74 6.04
CA LEU A 154 -15.58 -4.47 5.63
C LEU A 154 -16.81 -4.13 6.50
N LYS A 155 -16.61 -3.75 7.77
CA LYS A 155 -17.71 -3.36 8.67
C LYS A 155 -18.30 -2.01 8.25
N ALA A 156 -17.45 -1.10 7.76
CA ALA A 156 -17.87 0.17 7.19
C ALA A 156 -18.30 0.06 5.70
N GLY A 157 -18.33 -1.15 5.14
CA GLY A 157 -18.66 -1.37 3.73
C GLY A 157 -17.57 -0.89 2.76
N LYS A 158 -16.33 -0.75 3.21
CA LYS A 158 -15.17 -0.37 2.39
C LYS A 158 -14.38 -1.61 1.99
N ILE A 159 -14.20 -1.84 0.69
CA ILE A 159 -13.44 -2.98 0.17
C ILE A 159 -12.20 -2.51 -0.58
N SER A 160 -11.07 -3.17 -0.35
CA SER A 160 -9.84 -2.88 -1.08
C SER A 160 -9.99 -3.22 -2.56
N ILE A 161 -9.42 -2.37 -3.42
CA ILE A 161 -9.19 -2.67 -4.85
C ILE A 161 -8.37 -3.95 -5.07
N THR A 162 -7.55 -4.35 -4.09
CA THR A 162 -6.73 -5.57 -4.17
C THR A 162 -7.48 -6.85 -3.75
N SER A 163 -8.66 -6.72 -3.13
CA SER A 163 -9.50 -7.85 -2.69
C SER A 163 -10.11 -8.61 -3.88
N PRO A 164 -10.52 -9.90 -3.73
CA PRO A 164 -11.18 -10.64 -4.80
C PRO A 164 -12.43 -9.94 -5.34
N ILE A 165 -13.24 -9.35 -4.45
CA ILE A 165 -14.43 -8.59 -4.82
C ILE A 165 -14.04 -7.30 -5.55
N GLY A 166 -13.11 -6.52 -4.99
CA GLY A 166 -12.64 -5.28 -5.60
C GLY A 166 -12.06 -5.49 -7.00
N LYS A 167 -11.20 -6.50 -7.17
CA LYS A 167 -10.62 -6.90 -8.47
C LYS A 167 -11.68 -7.33 -9.48
N GLY A 168 -12.70 -8.09 -9.03
CA GLY A 168 -13.78 -8.54 -9.91
C GLY A 168 -14.72 -7.43 -10.36
N LEU A 169 -14.88 -6.38 -9.54
CA LEU A 169 -15.73 -5.23 -9.84
C LEU A 169 -15.03 -4.15 -10.65
N LEU A 170 -13.71 -4.01 -10.53
CA LEU A 170 -12.95 -2.95 -11.19
C LEU A 170 -13.20 -2.93 -12.72
N GLY A 171 -13.57 -1.76 -13.25
CA GLY A 171 -13.85 -1.55 -14.67
C GLY A 171 -15.21 -2.02 -15.16
N LYS A 172 -16.04 -2.65 -14.31
CA LYS A 172 -17.39 -3.10 -14.66
C LYS A 172 -18.37 -1.94 -14.77
N GLN A 173 -19.40 -2.11 -15.58
CA GLN A 173 -20.47 -1.15 -15.81
C GLN A 173 -21.79 -1.59 -15.17
N VAL A 174 -22.72 -0.66 -15.00
CA VAL A 174 -24.08 -0.96 -14.56
C VAL A 174 -24.73 -1.98 -15.51
N GLY A 175 -25.27 -3.05 -14.93
CA GLY A 175 -25.88 -4.17 -15.66
C GLY A 175 -24.96 -5.35 -15.91
N GLU A 176 -23.64 -5.19 -15.80
CA GLU A 176 -22.68 -6.27 -16.01
C GLU A 176 -22.62 -7.25 -14.83
N ILE A 177 -22.14 -8.48 -15.12
CA ILE A 177 -21.89 -9.52 -14.14
C ILE A 177 -20.39 -9.60 -13.85
N ALA A 178 -20.04 -9.50 -12.57
CA ALA A 178 -18.73 -9.77 -12.02
C ALA A 178 -18.68 -11.20 -11.49
N GLU A 179 -17.72 -11.99 -11.97
CA GLU A 179 -17.46 -13.34 -11.49
C GLU A 179 -16.28 -13.31 -10.53
N ILE A 180 -16.54 -13.62 -9.26
CA ILE A 180 -15.57 -13.51 -8.19
C ILE A 180 -15.27 -14.91 -7.66
N GLN A 181 -13.99 -15.30 -7.68
CA GLN A 181 -13.54 -16.56 -7.12
C GLN A 181 -13.49 -16.45 -5.59
N ALA A 182 -14.35 -17.21 -4.90
CA ALA A 182 -14.29 -17.38 -3.45
C ALA A 182 -13.78 -18.80 -3.11
N PRO A 183 -13.32 -19.05 -1.86
CA PRO A 183 -12.91 -20.39 -1.43
C PRO A 183 -13.99 -21.46 -1.65
N ASN A 184 -15.27 -21.06 -1.55
CA ASN A 184 -16.42 -21.96 -1.69
C ASN A 184 -16.92 -22.09 -3.15
N GLY A 185 -16.18 -21.54 -4.12
CA GLY A 185 -16.54 -21.57 -5.55
C GLY A 185 -16.75 -20.19 -6.15
N LEU A 186 -17.16 -20.17 -7.42
CA LEU A 186 -17.39 -18.95 -8.19
C LEU A 186 -18.71 -18.30 -7.77
N ILE A 187 -18.65 -17.03 -7.35
CA ILE A 187 -19.83 -16.24 -6.99
C ILE A 187 -20.05 -15.18 -8.07
N LYS A 188 -21.29 -15.09 -8.57
CA LYS A 188 -21.68 -14.09 -9.57
C LYS A 188 -22.44 -12.93 -8.91
N PHE A 189 -21.95 -11.73 -9.12
CA PHE A 189 -22.58 -10.50 -8.69
C PHE A 189 -22.98 -9.66 -9.90
N LYS A 190 -24.19 -9.11 -9.90
CA LYS A 190 -24.62 -8.11 -10.88
C LYS A 190 -24.35 -6.72 -10.32
N VAL A 191 -23.80 -5.82 -11.13
CA VAL A 191 -23.65 -4.40 -10.77
C VAL A 191 -24.96 -3.68 -11.06
N ASP A 192 -25.60 -3.14 -10.03
CA ASP A 192 -26.90 -2.46 -10.18
C ASP A 192 -26.76 -0.93 -10.21
N LYS A 193 -25.79 -0.39 -9.48
CA LYS A 193 -25.59 1.06 -9.39
C LYS A 193 -24.13 1.40 -9.09
N ILE A 194 -23.63 2.47 -9.70
CA ILE A 194 -22.32 3.06 -9.43
C ILE A 194 -22.57 4.53 -9.04
N THR A 195 -22.06 4.93 -7.88
CA THR A 195 -22.13 6.31 -7.37
C THR A 195 -20.81 6.68 -6.69
N VAL A 196 -20.71 7.89 -6.15
CA VAL A 196 -19.59 8.34 -5.30
C VAL A 196 -20.08 8.57 -3.88
#